data_AF-A0A2D3W2P8-F1
#
_entry.id   AF-A0A2D3W2P8-F1
#
_cell.length_a   1.000
_cell.length_b   1.000
_cell.length_c   1.000
_cell.angle_alpha   90.00
_cell.angle_beta   90.00
_cell.angle_gamma   90.00
#
_symmetry.space_group_name_H-M   'P 1'
#
loop_
_entity.id
_entity.type
_entity.pdbx_description
1 polymer ?
#
loop_
_entity_poly.entity_id
_entity_poly.type
_entity_poly.pdbx_seq_one_letter_code
_entity_poly.pdbx_strand_id
1 'polypeptide(L)'
;MEELSYKEEIEALQAYSDYEARGDVLYMQHEDDAARLEWAFYRPSGSHPTQIQDPNHLVAIMAFNHSRLGALERFDLLSPQIIMSDVLRNKIRNRSRMLFRAMIDDDFGDLVSVLQKYPLFMELAYDQMINGRIWNETYAKPQAASAFLYLASEKVDDKLFNGLKRRLRPLSSMNIDEVKEHLDNLVYQAQNLHILLKEYYVTAFEKWMAKTNLHPLQKILWQKKIDLLKEKR
;
A
#
# COMPACT_ATOMS: atom_id res chain seq x y z
N MET A 1 23.92 19.70 39.28
CA MET A 1 23.28 19.92 37.97
C MET A 1 22.35 18.76 37.79
N GLU A 2 21.04 19.00 37.77
CA GLU A 2 20.09 17.95 37.37
C GLU A 2 20.44 17.55 35.93
N GLU A 3 20.72 16.27 35.71
CA GLU A 3 20.79 15.73 34.35
C GLU A 3 19.39 15.88 33.76
N LEU A 4 19.22 16.88 32.88
CA LEU A 4 18.02 16.98 32.07
C LEU A 4 17.92 15.70 31.25
N SER A 5 16.73 15.10 31.21
CA SER A 5 16.47 14.01 30.29
C SER A 5 16.57 14.51 28.85
N TYR A 6 17.03 13.68 27.91
CA TYR A 6 17.11 14.06 26.48
C TYR A 6 15.81 14.66 25.94
N LYS A 7 14.66 14.21 26.47
CA LYS A 7 13.36 14.79 26.17
C LYS A 7 13.28 16.28 26.53
N GLU A 8 13.69 16.66 27.74
CA GLU A 8 13.63 18.06 28.19
C GLU A 8 14.59 18.95 27.37
N GLU A 9 15.76 18.42 27.02
CA GLU A 9 16.70 19.11 26.12
C GLU A 9 16.07 19.34 24.73
N ILE A 10 15.48 18.29 24.15
CA ILE A 10 14.82 18.36 22.84
C ILE A 10 13.61 19.30 22.87
N GLU A 11 12.81 19.28 23.94
CA GLU A 11 11.66 20.18 24.11
C GLU A 11 12.10 21.65 24.21
N ALA A 12 13.21 21.92 24.90
CA ALA A 12 13.79 23.27 24.94
C ALA A 12 14.22 23.77 23.55
N LEU A 13 14.68 22.87 22.67
CA LEU A 13 15.07 23.26 21.30
C LEU A 13 13.87 23.71 20.44
N GLN A 14 12.63 23.36 20.79
CA GLN A 14 11.43 23.76 20.03
C GLN A 14 11.18 25.29 20.08
N ALA A 15 11.80 26.00 21.03
CA ALA A 15 11.73 27.45 21.12
C ALA A 15 12.51 28.16 19.99
N TYR A 16 13.38 27.46 19.26
CA TYR A 16 14.20 28.03 18.20
C TYR A 16 13.58 27.78 16.81
N SER A 17 13.69 28.79 15.92
CA SER A 17 13.16 28.69 14.56
C SER A 17 13.91 27.68 13.68
N ASP A 18 15.15 27.34 14.02
CA ASP A 18 16.02 26.35 13.38
C ASP A 18 16.07 25.01 14.16
N TYR A 19 15.03 24.72 14.96
CA TYR A 19 14.90 23.52 15.81
C TYR A 19 15.40 22.22 15.16
N GLU A 20 14.90 21.90 13.95
CA GLU A 20 15.26 20.65 13.27
C GLU A 20 16.74 20.60 12.91
N ALA A 21 17.31 21.68 12.40
CA ALA A 21 18.73 21.73 12.04
C ALA A 21 19.64 21.59 13.27
N ARG A 22 19.26 22.22 14.40
CA ARG A 22 19.98 22.08 15.67
C ARG A 22 19.91 20.66 16.21
N GLY A 23 18.71 20.09 16.27
CA GLY A 23 18.52 18.71 16.72
C GLY A 23 19.24 17.71 15.81
N ASP A 24 19.27 17.95 14.50
CA ASP A 24 19.99 17.10 13.56
C ASP A 24 21.51 17.12 13.84
N VAL A 25 22.09 18.29 14.13
CA VAL A 25 23.52 18.39 14.49
C VAL A 25 23.82 17.68 15.81
N LEU A 26 22.92 17.78 16.80
CA LEU A 26 23.14 17.24 18.14
C LEU A 26 22.89 15.73 18.23
N TYR A 27 21.84 15.24 17.58
CA TYR A 27 21.27 13.93 17.91
C TYR A 27 21.30 12.91 16.78
N MET A 28 21.58 13.28 15.53
CA MET A 28 21.54 12.31 14.42
C MET A 28 22.65 11.26 14.47
N GLN A 29 23.83 11.64 14.97
CA GLN A 29 25.00 10.77 15.08
C GLN A 29 25.52 10.70 16.53
N HIS A 30 24.63 10.98 17.49
CA HIS A 30 24.98 10.96 18.91
C HIS A 30 25.40 9.55 19.34
N GLU A 31 26.41 9.44 20.22
CA GLU A 31 26.95 8.14 20.64
C GLU A 31 25.94 7.32 21.43
N ASP A 32 25.13 7.96 22.27
CA ASP A 32 24.03 7.32 22.99
C ASP A 32 22.81 7.06 22.08
N ASP A 33 22.42 5.79 21.99
CA ASP A 33 21.25 5.31 21.27
C ASP A 33 19.94 5.92 21.79
N ALA A 34 19.85 6.22 23.10
CA ALA A 34 18.67 6.84 23.70
C ALA A 34 18.43 8.25 23.13
N ALA A 35 19.50 9.03 22.95
CA ALA A 35 19.40 10.35 22.35
C ALA A 35 18.93 10.28 20.90
N ARG A 36 19.50 9.34 20.10
CA ARG A 36 19.09 9.13 18.71
C ARG A 36 17.63 8.66 18.60
N LEU A 37 17.20 7.79 19.52
CA LEU A 37 15.83 7.29 19.60
C LEU A 37 14.83 8.40 19.88
N GLU A 38 15.11 9.24 20.88
CA GLU A 38 14.26 10.39 21.22
C GLU A 38 14.19 11.36 20.04
N TRP A 39 15.32 11.65 19.40
CA TRP A 39 15.33 12.52 18.22
C TRP A 39 14.52 11.95 17.05
N ALA A 40 14.60 10.64 16.79
CA ALA A 40 13.80 9.99 15.76
C ALA A 40 12.28 10.17 15.97
N PHE A 41 11.83 10.29 17.23
CA PHE A 41 10.44 10.56 17.58
C PHE A 41 10.07 12.04 17.45
N TYR A 42 10.92 12.94 17.94
CA TYR A 42 10.63 14.37 18.05
C TYR A 42 10.97 15.22 16.82
N ARG A 43 11.65 14.64 15.81
CA ARG A 43 12.05 15.35 14.58
C ARG A 43 10.83 15.88 13.80
N PRO A 44 10.69 17.20 13.55
CA PRO A 44 9.47 17.79 12.98
C PRO A 44 9.04 17.24 11.63
N SER A 45 9.98 17.08 10.70
CA SER A 45 9.70 16.58 9.34
C SER A 45 9.52 15.06 9.29
N GLY A 46 9.43 14.41 10.45
CA GLY A 46 9.54 12.97 10.59
C GLY A 46 11.00 12.52 10.54
N SER A 47 11.20 11.26 10.88
CA SER A 47 12.53 10.67 11.00
C SER A 47 13.24 10.61 9.64
N HIS A 48 14.53 10.93 9.67
CA HIS A 48 15.40 11.00 8.50
C HIS A 48 15.74 9.58 7.97
N PRO A 49 15.98 9.38 6.65
CA PRO A 49 16.33 8.08 6.08
C PRO A 49 17.44 7.33 6.83
N THR A 50 18.50 8.04 7.22
CA THR A 50 19.64 7.44 7.94
C THR A 50 19.27 6.94 9.33
N GLN A 51 18.24 7.48 9.98
CA GLN A 51 17.75 6.96 11.27
C GLN A 51 17.00 5.63 11.08
N ILE A 52 16.36 5.39 9.93
CA ILE A 52 15.74 4.09 9.62
C ILE A 52 16.81 3.02 9.41
N GLN A 53 18.00 3.44 8.97
CA GLN A 53 19.18 2.61 8.77
C GLN A 53 20.06 2.50 10.03
N ASP A 54 19.62 3.03 11.18
CA ASP A 54 20.43 3.05 12.40
C ASP A 54 20.85 1.62 12.81
N PRO A 55 22.11 1.41 13.23
CA PRO A 55 22.58 0.10 13.67
C PRO A 55 21.80 -0.42 14.89
N ASN A 56 21.28 0.46 15.74
CA ASN A 56 20.38 0.08 16.82
C ASN A 56 18.95 -0.13 16.27
N HIS A 57 18.45 -1.36 16.39
CA HIS A 57 17.13 -1.72 15.89
C HIS A 57 15.98 -0.90 16.49
N LEU A 58 16.06 -0.47 17.75
CA LEU A 58 15.00 0.32 18.37
C LEU A 58 14.94 1.74 17.79
N VAL A 59 16.09 2.34 17.51
CA VAL A 59 16.17 3.63 16.81
C VAL A 59 15.60 3.50 15.39
N ALA A 60 16.03 2.48 14.64
CA ALA A 60 15.52 2.18 13.30
C ALA A 60 14.00 1.97 13.25
N ILE A 61 13.46 1.21 14.21
CA ILE A 61 12.03 0.96 14.34
C ILE A 61 11.27 2.24 14.70
N MET A 62 11.80 3.05 15.63
CA MET A 62 11.21 4.34 15.99
C MET A 62 11.15 5.24 14.76
N ALA A 63 12.25 5.29 14.01
CA ALA A 63 12.37 6.08 12.80
C ALA A 63 11.41 5.62 11.70
N PHE A 64 11.29 4.32 11.45
CA PHE A 64 10.31 3.75 10.51
C PHE A 64 8.88 4.20 10.87
N ASN A 65 8.56 4.16 12.17
CA ASN A 65 7.24 4.47 12.69
C ASN A 65 6.88 5.96 12.62
N HIS A 66 7.85 6.88 12.60
CA HIS A 66 7.63 8.33 12.61
C HIS A 66 8.10 9.04 11.34
N SER A 67 8.71 8.30 10.40
CA SER A 67 9.08 8.81 9.09
C SER A 67 7.87 9.36 8.32
N ARG A 68 8.14 10.26 7.36
CA ARG A 68 7.19 10.72 6.33
C ARG A 68 7.50 10.16 4.93
N LEU A 69 8.54 9.34 4.79
CA LEU A 69 8.92 8.71 3.51
C LEU A 69 7.81 7.80 2.95
N GLY A 70 7.91 7.45 1.67
CA GLY A 70 7.03 6.47 1.03
C GLY A 70 7.16 5.08 1.66
N ALA A 71 6.13 4.24 1.55
CA ALA A 71 6.13 2.94 2.21
C ALA A 71 7.29 2.06 1.77
N LEU A 72 7.47 1.89 0.45
CA LEU A 72 8.55 1.05 -0.11
C LEU A 72 9.93 1.53 0.33
N GLU A 73 10.18 2.84 0.26
CA GLU A 73 11.44 3.44 0.71
C GLU A 73 11.74 3.13 2.18
N ARG A 74 10.75 3.23 3.07
CA ARG A 74 10.94 2.88 4.48
C ARG A 74 11.32 1.40 4.66
N PHE A 75 10.68 0.50 3.93
CA PHE A 75 11.02 -0.93 4.02
C PHE A 75 12.40 -1.22 3.43
N ASP A 76 12.80 -0.51 2.37
CA ASP A 76 14.11 -0.62 1.71
C ASP A 76 15.27 -0.17 2.60
N LEU A 77 15.04 0.83 3.44
CA LEU A 77 16.03 1.34 4.37
C LEU A 77 16.14 0.46 5.63
N LEU A 78 15.11 -0.30 5.98
CA LEU A 78 15.08 -1.05 7.22
C LEU A 78 16.03 -2.25 7.20
N SER A 79 16.74 -2.48 8.30
CA SER A 79 17.60 -3.67 8.44
C SER A 79 16.83 -4.97 8.16
N PRO A 80 17.38 -5.89 7.33
CA PRO A 80 16.76 -7.19 7.08
C PRO A 80 16.49 -7.98 8.36
N GLN A 81 17.29 -7.79 9.41
CA GLN A 81 17.10 -8.46 10.70
C GLN A 81 15.78 -8.08 11.36
N ILE A 82 15.35 -6.81 11.23
CA ILE A 82 14.05 -6.35 11.74
C ILE A 82 12.92 -7.00 10.96
N ILE A 83 13.07 -7.13 9.63
CA ILE A 83 12.07 -7.74 8.76
C ILE A 83 11.93 -9.24 9.04
N MET A 84 13.04 -9.96 9.17
CA MET A 84 13.04 -11.41 9.34
C MET A 84 12.64 -11.85 10.76
N SER A 85 12.91 -11.04 11.79
CA SER A 85 12.56 -11.37 13.18
C SER A 85 11.10 -11.05 13.48
N ASP A 86 10.30 -12.05 13.87
CA ASP A 86 8.89 -11.86 14.26
C ASP A 86 8.73 -10.86 15.41
N VAL A 87 9.64 -10.91 16.39
CA VAL A 87 9.62 -10.03 17.57
C VAL A 87 9.87 -8.58 17.16
N LEU A 88 10.84 -8.32 16.28
CA LEU A 88 11.17 -6.97 15.83
C LEU A 88 10.14 -6.47 14.81
N ARG A 89 9.73 -7.30 13.85
CA ARG A 89 8.69 -6.99 12.86
C ARG A 89 7.37 -6.61 13.53
N ASN A 90 7.03 -7.26 14.65
CA ASN A 90 5.81 -6.90 15.39
C ASN A 90 5.84 -5.45 15.91
N LYS A 91 7.02 -4.86 16.17
CA LYS A 91 7.14 -3.46 16.63
C LYS A 91 6.84 -2.42 15.54
N ILE A 92 6.92 -2.80 14.26
CA ILE A 92 6.53 -1.92 13.13
C ILE A 92 5.14 -2.27 12.57
N ARG A 93 4.52 -3.34 13.06
CA ARG A 93 3.24 -3.89 12.56
C ARG A 93 2.15 -2.84 12.42
N ASN A 94 1.95 -2.00 13.44
CA ASN A 94 0.86 -1.02 13.43
C ASN A 94 1.08 0.07 12.36
N ARG A 95 2.32 0.56 12.21
CA ARG A 95 2.64 1.51 11.13
C ARG A 95 2.51 0.84 9.77
N SER A 96 3.02 -0.38 9.59
CA SER A 96 2.86 -1.13 8.34
C SER A 96 1.40 -1.30 7.94
N ARG A 97 0.51 -1.63 8.90
CA ARG A 97 -0.95 -1.67 8.66
C ARG A 97 -1.50 -0.33 8.19
N MET A 98 -1.12 0.77 8.83
CA MET A 98 -1.57 2.10 8.44
C MET A 98 -1.10 2.47 7.03
N LEU A 99 0.16 2.18 6.70
CA LEU A 99 0.73 2.38 5.36
C LEU A 99 -0.02 1.54 4.32
N PHE A 100 -0.32 0.28 4.63
CA PHE A 100 -1.00 -0.62 3.71
C PHE A 100 -2.44 -0.18 3.47
N ARG A 101 -3.13 0.30 4.50
CA ARG A 101 -4.47 0.89 4.34
C ARG A 101 -4.43 2.09 3.39
N ALA A 102 -3.47 3.01 3.59
CA ALA A 102 -3.30 4.17 2.71
C ALA A 102 -3.01 3.73 1.27
N MET A 103 -2.06 2.81 1.04
CA MET A 103 -1.76 2.32 -0.31
C MET A 103 -2.97 1.61 -0.95
N ILE A 104 -3.72 0.79 -0.21
CA ILE A 104 -4.96 0.18 -0.73
C ILE A 104 -5.94 1.26 -1.19
N ASP A 105 -5.98 2.40 -0.49
CA ASP A 105 -6.92 3.48 -0.75
C ASP A 105 -6.45 4.45 -1.85
N ASP A 106 -5.14 4.71 -1.94
CA ASP A 106 -4.53 5.78 -2.75
C ASP A 106 -3.71 5.26 -3.92
N ASP A 107 -2.80 4.32 -3.67
CA ASP A 107 -1.93 3.74 -4.71
C ASP A 107 -1.75 2.24 -4.49
N PHE A 108 -2.64 1.48 -5.12
CA PHE A 108 -2.63 0.03 -5.03
C PHE A 108 -1.38 -0.60 -5.66
N GLY A 109 -0.73 0.11 -6.60
CA GLY A 109 0.52 -0.34 -7.22
C GLY A 109 1.68 -0.34 -6.22
N ASP A 110 1.75 0.67 -5.36
CA ASP A 110 2.76 0.74 -4.29
C ASP A 110 2.62 -0.43 -3.31
N LEU A 111 1.39 -0.80 -2.94
CA LEU A 111 1.16 -1.99 -2.11
C LEU A 111 1.77 -3.25 -2.75
N VAL A 112 1.52 -3.45 -4.05
CA VAL A 112 2.04 -4.59 -4.79
C VAL A 112 3.58 -4.57 -4.79
N SER A 113 4.20 -3.43 -5.05
CA SER A 113 5.65 -3.27 -5.05
C SER A 113 6.27 -3.64 -3.69
N VAL A 114 5.65 -3.20 -2.58
CA VAL A 114 6.09 -3.57 -1.24
C VAL A 114 5.97 -5.07 -1.01
N LEU A 115 4.85 -5.69 -1.37
CA LEU A 115 4.61 -7.11 -1.12
C LEU A 115 5.44 -8.04 -2.01
N GLN A 116 5.82 -7.59 -3.22
CA GLN A 116 6.78 -8.32 -4.07
C GLN A 116 8.14 -8.45 -3.40
N LYS A 117 8.61 -7.39 -2.74
CA LYS A 117 9.92 -7.36 -2.08
C LYS A 117 9.89 -7.89 -0.65
N TYR A 118 8.77 -7.69 0.05
CA TYR A 118 8.58 -8.04 1.46
C TYR A 118 7.31 -8.86 1.69
N PRO A 119 7.23 -10.09 1.14
CA PRO A 119 6.02 -10.92 1.20
C PRO A 119 5.60 -11.33 2.62
N LEU A 120 6.51 -11.27 3.61
CA LEU A 120 6.23 -11.54 5.03
C LEU A 120 5.13 -10.64 5.62
N PHE A 121 4.82 -9.51 4.99
CA PHE A 121 3.74 -8.62 5.42
C PHE A 121 2.39 -8.91 4.76
N MET A 122 2.26 -9.96 3.94
CA MET A 122 1.02 -10.30 3.23
C MET A 122 -0.19 -10.41 4.18
N GLU A 123 -0.03 -10.96 5.38
CA GLU A 123 -1.09 -11.04 6.39
C GLU A 123 -1.66 -9.67 6.77
N LEU A 124 -0.80 -8.64 6.86
CA LEU A 124 -1.26 -7.29 7.16
C LEU A 124 -2.01 -6.69 5.97
N ALA A 125 -1.57 -6.97 4.75
CA ALA A 125 -2.23 -6.49 3.53
C ALA A 125 -3.59 -7.17 3.34
N TYR A 126 -3.66 -8.49 3.57
CA TYR A 126 -4.91 -9.25 3.60
C TYR A 126 -5.91 -8.61 4.56
N ASP A 127 -5.50 -8.39 5.82
CA ASP A 127 -6.39 -7.81 6.83
C ASP A 127 -6.86 -6.40 6.45
N GLN A 128 -5.98 -5.55 5.93
CA GLN A 128 -6.37 -4.21 5.51
C GLN A 128 -7.25 -4.23 4.24
N MET A 129 -7.12 -5.23 3.37
CA MET A 129 -8.01 -5.39 2.21
C MET A 129 -9.45 -5.66 2.64
N ILE A 130 -9.63 -6.50 3.66
CA ILE A 130 -10.96 -6.94 4.10
C ILE A 130 -11.60 -5.95 5.07
N ASN A 131 -10.82 -5.43 6.03
CA ASN A 131 -11.30 -4.66 7.18
C ASN A 131 -10.96 -3.17 7.09
N GLY A 132 -10.09 -2.78 6.15
CA GLY A 132 -9.71 -1.40 5.93
C GLY A 132 -10.91 -0.55 5.53
N ARG A 133 -10.96 0.67 6.08
CA ARG A 133 -11.88 1.70 5.61
C ARG A 133 -11.38 2.23 4.28
N ILE A 134 -12.33 2.49 3.39
CA ILE A 134 -12.12 3.09 2.07
C ILE A 134 -12.63 4.52 2.18
N TRP A 135 -11.77 5.49 1.93
CA TRP A 135 -12.09 6.91 2.02
C TRP A 135 -12.06 7.58 0.65
N ASN A 136 -11.25 7.05 -0.28
CA ASN A 136 -11.01 7.66 -1.57
C ASN A 136 -11.62 6.87 -2.72
N GLU A 137 -12.02 7.59 -3.78
CA GLU A 137 -12.51 7.02 -5.03
C GLU A 137 -11.36 6.71 -6.01
N THR A 138 -10.21 6.30 -5.49
CA THR A 138 -9.07 5.88 -6.32
C THR A 138 -9.14 4.37 -6.55
N TYR A 139 -9.29 3.96 -7.81
CA TYR A 139 -9.49 2.55 -8.13
C TYR A 139 -8.19 1.85 -8.51
N ALA A 140 -8.04 0.61 -8.04
CA ALA A 140 -6.94 -0.27 -8.40
C ALA A 140 -6.98 -0.59 -9.90
N LYS A 141 -5.82 -0.51 -10.54
CA LYS A 141 -5.64 -0.97 -11.92
C LYS A 141 -5.79 -2.50 -11.99
N PRO A 142 -6.47 -3.07 -13.01
CA PRO A 142 -6.64 -4.52 -13.15
C PRO A 142 -5.33 -5.32 -13.10
N GLN A 143 -4.23 -4.76 -13.60
CA GLN A 143 -2.89 -5.36 -13.53
C GLN A 143 -2.38 -5.46 -12.09
N ALA A 144 -2.49 -4.39 -11.32
CA ALA A 144 -2.05 -4.37 -9.92
C ALA A 144 -2.91 -5.30 -9.07
N ALA A 145 -4.22 -5.32 -9.30
CA ALA A 145 -5.14 -6.27 -8.69
C ALA A 145 -4.79 -7.73 -9.04
N SER A 146 -4.40 -8.00 -10.30
CA SER A 146 -3.95 -9.34 -10.73
C SER A 146 -2.65 -9.73 -10.03
N ALA A 147 -1.66 -8.83 -9.99
CA ALA A 147 -0.40 -9.06 -9.31
C ALA A 147 -0.59 -9.35 -7.81
N PHE A 148 -1.47 -8.60 -7.15
CA PHE A 148 -1.83 -8.85 -5.76
C PHE A 148 -2.42 -10.26 -5.56
N LEU A 149 -3.34 -10.70 -6.43
CA LEU A 149 -3.91 -12.05 -6.34
C LEU A 149 -2.86 -13.16 -6.52
N TYR A 150 -1.88 -12.96 -7.41
CA TYR A 150 -0.77 -13.91 -7.55
C TYR A 150 0.12 -13.96 -6.29
N LEU A 151 0.46 -12.80 -5.72
CA LEU A 151 1.22 -12.72 -4.47
C LEU A 151 0.47 -13.35 -3.29
N ALA A 152 -0.85 -13.19 -3.26
CA ALA A 152 -1.71 -13.72 -2.21
C ALA A 152 -2.23 -15.13 -2.50
N SER A 153 -1.68 -15.85 -3.50
CA SER A 153 -2.24 -17.10 -4.04
C SER A 153 -2.59 -18.16 -2.97
N GLU A 154 -1.75 -18.31 -1.95
CA GLU A 154 -1.98 -19.24 -0.82
C GLU A 154 -3.09 -18.80 0.15
N LYS A 155 -3.59 -17.57 0.03
CA LYS A 155 -4.53 -16.91 0.94
C LYS A 155 -5.78 -16.40 0.23
N VAL A 156 -5.92 -16.64 -1.06
CA VAL A 156 -7.10 -16.18 -1.81
C VAL A 156 -8.32 -16.95 -1.32
N ASP A 157 -9.24 -16.21 -0.69
CA ASP A 157 -10.57 -16.66 -0.32
C ASP A 157 -11.63 -15.64 -0.77
N ASP A 158 -12.89 -15.97 -0.54
CA ASP A 158 -14.01 -15.10 -0.91
C ASP A 158 -13.94 -13.74 -0.21
N LYS A 159 -13.43 -13.67 1.03
CA LYS A 159 -13.34 -12.42 1.79
C LYS A 159 -12.33 -11.48 1.14
N LEU A 160 -11.13 -11.99 0.84
CA LEU A 160 -10.08 -11.25 0.18
C LEU A 160 -10.53 -10.76 -1.20
N PHE A 161 -11.12 -11.65 -1.99
CA PHE A 161 -11.57 -11.29 -3.31
C PHE A 161 -12.73 -10.28 -3.28
N ASN A 162 -13.64 -10.37 -2.30
CA ASN A 162 -14.66 -9.35 -2.07
C ASN A 162 -14.05 -8.01 -1.66
N GLY A 163 -13.02 -8.00 -0.81
CA GLY A 163 -12.24 -6.81 -0.47
C GLY A 163 -11.62 -6.16 -1.71
N LEU A 164 -10.96 -6.96 -2.55
CA LEU A 164 -10.35 -6.49 -3.79
C LEU A 164 -11.37 -5.90 -4.76
N LYS A 165 -12.53 -6.55 -4.94
CA LYS A 165 -13.60 -6.04 -5.82
C LYS A 165 -14.07 -4.64 -5.44
N ARG A 166 -14.05 -4.29 -4.15
CA ARG A 166 -14.38 -2.93 -3.68
C ARG A 166 -13.37 -1.87 -4.13
N ARG A 167 -12.17 -2.28 -4.54
CA ARG A 167 -11.13 -1.40 -5.09
C ARG A 167 -11.16 -1.28 -6.60
N LEU A 168 -12.01 -2.04 -7.29
CA LEU A 168 -12.15 -1.95 -8.75
C LEU A 168 -13.20 -0.91 -9.12
N ARG A 169 -12.96 -0.15 -10.21
CA ARG A 169 -13.91 0.87 -10.67
C ARG A 169 -15.22 0.21 -11.11
N PRO A 170 -16.36 0.53 -10.50
CA PRO A 170 -17.63 -0.08 -10.87
C PRO A 170 -18.08 0.43 -12.26
N LEU A 171 -18.55 -0.48 -13.12
CA LEU A 171 -19.04 -0.10 -14.47
C LEU A 171 -20.23 0.88 -14.43
N SER A 172 -20.98 0.92 -13.32
CA SER A 172 -22.08 1.86 -13.13
C SER A 172 -21.64 3.30 -12.91
N SER A 173 -20.38 3.54 -12.56
CA SER A 173 -19.80 4.90 -12.44
C SER A 173 -19.11 5.37 -13.72
N MET A 174 -19.31 4.65 -14.83
CA MET A 174 -18.68 4.92 -16.12
C MET A 174 -19.76 5.22 -17.15
N ASN A 175 -19.48 6.13 -18.07
CA ASN A 175 -20.30 6.32 -19.27
C ASN A 175 -19.99 5.22 -20.32
N ILE A 176 -20.78 5.17 -21.40
CA ILE A 176 -20.66 4.10 -22.42
C ILE A 176 -19.26 4.05 -23.06
N ASP A 177 -18.65 5.20 -23.34
CA ASP A 177 -17.33 5.27 -23.95
C ASP A 177 -16.24 4.82 -22.98
N GLU A 178 -16.33 5.21 -21.71
CA GLU A 178 -15.44 4.74 -20.65
C GLU A 178 -15.55 3.23 -20.43
N VAL A 179 -16.77 2.67 -20.45
CA VAL A 179 -16.98 1.22 -20.33
C VAL A 179 -16.37 0.48 -21.52
N LYS A 180 -16.52 1.03 -22.73
CA LYS A 180 -15.92 0.47 -23.95
C LYS A 180 -14.40 0.49 -23.87
N GLU A 181 -13.81 1.63 -23.50
CA GLU A 181 -12.37 1.78 -23.34
C GLU A 181 -11.84 0.83 -22.26
N HIS A 182 -12.56 0.70 -21.14
CA HIS A 182 -12.20 -0.21 -20.07
C HIS A 182 -12.21 -1.67 -20.55
N LEU A 183 -13.22 -2.10 -21.30
CA LEU A 183 -13.28 -3.44 -21.89
C LEU A 183 -12.12 -3.67 -22.86
N ASP A 184 -11.83 -2.70 -23.73
CA ASP A 184 -10.75 -2.79 -24.71
C ASP A 184 -9.39 -2.92 -24.02
N ASN A 185 -9.18 -2.12 -22.97
CA ASN A 185 -7.99 -2.22 -22.14
C ASN A 185 -7.87 -3.58 -21.44
N LEU A 186 -8.98 -4.15 -20.94
CA LEU A 186 -8.98 -5.49 -20.31
C LEU A 186 -8.69 -6.60 -21.32
N VAL A 187 -9.25 -6.52 -22.52
CA VAL A 187 -9.00 -7.49 -23.60
C VAL A 187 -7.54 -7.44 -24.06
N TYR A 188 -6.99 -6.23 -24.25
CA TYR A 188 -5.60 -6.04 -24.66
C TYR A 188 -4.60 -6.72 -23.71
N GLN A 189 -4.90 -6.70 -22.42
CA GLN A 189 -4.05 -7.28 -21.37
C GLN A 189 -4.53 -8.66 -20.88
N ALA A 190 -5.49 -9.30 -21.55
CA ALA A 190 -6.21 -10.44 -21.02
C ALA A 190 -5.28 -11.57 -20.55
N GLN A 191 -4.18 -11.85 -21.25
CA GLN A 191 -3.22 -12.89 -20.85
C GLN A 191 -2.54 -12.62 -19.49
N ASN A 192 -2.44 -11.35 -19.10
CA ASN A 192 -1.80 -10.94 -17.85
C ASN A 192 -2.79 -10.77 -16.69
N LEU A 193 -4.10 -10.96 -16.93
CA LEU A 193 -5.12 -10.87 -15.89
C LEU A 193 -5.27 -12.19 -15.13
N HIS A 194 -5.39 -12.08 -13.82
CA HIS A 194 -5.71 -13.21 -12.97
C HIS A 194 -7.10 -13.78 -13.31
N ILE A 195 -7.25 -15.10 -13.29
CA ILE A 195 -8.49 -15.79 -13.72
C ILE A 195 -9.74 -15.28 -12.99
N LEU A 196 -9.65 -15.08 -11.66
CA LEU A 196 -10.75 -14.53 -10.86
C LEU A 196 -11.18 -13.13 -11.31
N LEU A 197 -10.24 -12.28 -11.75
CA LEU A 197 -10.58 -10.95 -12.27
C LEU A 197 -11.24 -11.03 -13.64
N LYS A 198 -10.80 -11.95 -14.50
CA LYS A 198 -11.47 -12.21 -15.79
C LYS A 198 -12.94 -12.59 -15.54
N GLU A 199 -13.18 -13.55 -14.66
CA GLU A 199 -14.53 -14.04 -14.31
C GLU A 199 -15.41 -12.93 -13.71
N TYR A 200 -14.83 -12.11 -12.82
CA TYR A 200 -15.51 -10.94 -12.27
C TYR A 200 -15.92 -9.96 -13.37
N TYR A 201 -14.99 -9.57 -14.24
CA TYR A 201 -15.28 -8.60 -15.29
C TYR A 201 -16.29 -9.14 -16.30
N VAL A 202 -16.15 -10.39 -16.76
CA VAL A 202 -17.14 -11.04 -17.62
C VAL A 202 -18.54 -10.90 -17.03
N THR A 203 -18.70 -11.29 -15.76
CA THR A 203 -19.97 -11.21 -15.06
C THR A 203 -20.46 -9.77 -14.91
N ALA A 204 -19.56 -8.83 -14.62
CA ALA A 204 -19.89 -7.41 -14.45
C ALA A 204 -20.38 -6.78 -15.76
N PHE A 205 -19.69 -7.03 -16.87
CA PHE A 205 -20.08 -6.54 -18.20
C PHE A 205 -21.38 -7.17 -18.68
N GLU A 206 -21.58 -8.48 -18.51
CA GLU A 206 -22.84 -9.15 -18.88
C GLU A 206 -24.02 -8.56 -18.11
N LYS A 207 -23.88 -8.36 -16.79
CA LYS A 207 -24.90 -7.70 -15.95
C LYS A 207 -25.15 -6.24 -16.37
N TRP A 208 -24.10 -5.51 -16.71
CA TRP A 208 -24.21 -4.12 -17.15
C TRP A 208 -24.94 -4.04 -18.51
N MET A 209 -24.56 -4.86 -19.50
CA MET A 209 -25.21 -4.90 -20.82
C MET A 209 -26.68 -5.32 -20.77
N ALA A 210 -27.05 -6.19 -19.82
CA ALA A 210 -28.44 -6.59 -19.61
C ALA A 210 -29.32 -5.42 -19.11
N LYS A 211 -28.74 -4.49 -18.36
CA LYS A 211 -29.44 -3.31 -17.80
C LYS A 211 -29.38 -2.09 -18.70
N THR A 212 -28.36 -1.97 -19.54
CA THR A 212 -28.17 -0.81 -20.41
C THR A 212 -28.94 -0.95 -21.72
N ASN A 213 -29.56 0.16 -22.15
CA ASN A 213 -30.24 0.25 -23.45
C ASN A 213 -29.24 0.47 -24.61
N LEU A 214 -28.42 -0.55 -24.89
CA LEU A 214 -27.53 -0.55 -26.05
C LEU A 214 -28.25 -1.04 -27.30
N HIS A 215 -27.83 -0.54 -28.46
CA HIS A 215 -28.29 -1.06 -29.74
C HIS A 215 -27.94 -2.55 -29.89
N PRO A 216 -28.80 -3.40 -30.50
CA PRO A 216 -28.54 -4.84 -30.62
C PRO A 216 -27.17 -5.19 -31.21
N LEU A 217 -26.72 -4.47 -32.25
CA LEU A 217 -25.39 -4.67 -32.85
C LEU A 217 -24.24 -4.34 -31.89
N GLN A 218 -24.40 -3.33 -31.02
CA GLN A 218 -23.39 -3.01 -30.01
C GLN A 218 -23.30 -4.14 -28.98
N LYS A 219 -24.43 -4.70 -28.55
CA LYS A 219 -24.47 -5.87 -27.64
C LYS A 219 -23.72 -7.06 -28.23
N ILE A 220 -23.93 -7.37 -29.51
CA ILE A 220 -23.21 -8.47 -30.20
C ILE A 220 -21.71 -8.20 -30.24
N LEU A 221 -21.29 -6.98 -30.60
CA LEU A 221 -19.88 -6.62 -30.65
C LEU A 221 -19.21 -6.73 -29.28
N TRP A 222 -19.87 -6.23 -28.24
CA TRP A 222 -19.34 -6.24 -26.88
C TRP A 222 -19.32 -7.64 -26.30
N GLN A 223 -20.33 -8.47 -26.58
CA GLN A 223 -20.33 -9.88 -26.19
C GLN A 223 -19.11 -10.61 -26.75
N LYS A 224 -18.79 -10.41 -28.05
CA LYS A 224 -17.58 -10.98 -28.65
C LYS A 224 -16.31 -10.58 -27.91
N LYS A 225 -16.20 -9.31 -27.48
CA LYS A 225 -15.04 -8.83 -26.70
C LYS A 225 -15.00 -9.42 -25.29
N ILE A 226 -16.15 -9.55 -24.63
CA ILE A 226 -16.26 -10.19 -23.31
C ILE A 226 -15.84 -11.66 -23.40
N ASP A 227 -16.21 -12.36 -24.48
CA ASP A 227 -15.83 -13.76 -24.67
C ASP A 227 -14.31 -13.95 -24.83
N LEU A 228 -13.58 -12.94 -25.32
CA LEU A 228 -12.10 -12.96 -25.33
C LEU A 228 -11.50 -12.98 -23.91
N LEU A 229 -12.21 -12.47 -22.90
CA LEU A 229 -11.77 -12.57 -21.50
C LEU A 229 -11.99 -13.98 -20.93
N LYS A 230 -12.88 -14.79 -21.52
CA LYS A 230 -13.15 -16.17 -21.10
C LYS A 230 -12.08 -17.14 -21.59
N GLU A 231 -11.34 -16.79 -22.65
CA GLU A 231 -10.29 -17.64 -23.18
C GLU A 231 -9.17 -17.82 -22.14
N LYS A 232 -8.99 -19.07 -21.70
CA LYS A 232 -7.82 -19.51 -20.93
C LYS A 232 -6.64 -19.64 -21.89
N ARG A 233 -6.02 -18.51 -22.24
CA ARG A 233 -4.67 -18.50 -22.82
C ARG A 233 -3.68 -18.19 -21.72
#